data_AF-A0A060HI18-F1
#
_entry.id   AF-A0A060HI18-F1
#
_cell.length_a   1.000
_cell.length_b   1.000
_cell.length_c   1.000
_cell.angle_alpha   90.00
_cell.angle_beta   90.00
_cell.angle_gamma   90.00
#
_symmetry.space_group_name_H-M   'P 1'
#
loop_
_entity.id
_entity.type
_entity.pdbx_description
1 polymer ?
#
loop_
_entity_poly.entity_id
_entity_poly.type
_entity_poly.pdbx_seq_one_letter_code
_entity_poly.pdbx_strand_id
1 'polypeptide(L)'
;MHDHDFATTRFYVNGIEMGHIHGDEIADLQLPAKISKRLVSEGKVLPHHVIPKSGWVSHEIKKPEDVKVVIDLFYLQHQRLIKKKNK
;
A
#
# COMPACT_ATOMS: atom_id res chain seq x y z
N MET A 1 -21.20 -13.59 -8.26
CA MET A 1 -19.80 -13.54 -8.72
C MET A 1 -19.64 -12.20 -9.39
N HIS A 2 -19.10 -11.21 -8.67
CA HIS A 2 -18.64 -10.00 -9.35
C HIS A 2 -17.30 -10.35 -9.95
N ASP A 3 -17.26 -10.38 -11.28
CA ASP A 3 -16.03 -10.49 -12.04
C ASP A 3 -15.35 -9.12 -11.90
N HIS A 4 -14.56 -8.96 -10.84
CA HIS A 4 -13.73 -7.77 -10.67
C HIS A 4 -12.57 -7.95 -11.64
N ASP A 5 -12.65 -7.31 -12.81
CA ASP A 5 -11.47 -7.04 -13.62
C ASP A 5 -10.40 -6.49 -12.66
N PHE A 6 -9.30 -7.24 -12.48
CA PHE A 6 -8.17 -6.84 -11.65
C PHE A 6 -7.41 -5.70 -12.33
N ALA A 7 -8.09 -4.60 -12.63
CA ALA A 7 -7.51 -3.40 -13.15
C ALA A 7 -6.58 -2.85 -12.07
N THR A 8 -5.28 -3.13 -12.20
CA THR A 8 -4.28 -2.61 -11.28
C THR A 8 -4.09 -1.12 -11.55
N THR A 9 -4.53 -0.28 -10.62
CA THR A 9 -4.27 1.16 -10.65
C THR A 9 -3.00 1.45 -9.87
N ARG A 10 -1.94 1.89 -10.55
CA ARG A 10 -0.63 2.20 -9.95
C ARG A 10 -0.47 3.70 -9.74
N PHE A 11 0.12 4.07 -8.61
CA PHE A 11 0.38 5.45 -8.25
C PHE A 11 1.87 5.74 -8.12
N TYR A 12 2.29 6.91 -8.61
CA TYR A 12 3.70 7.29 -8.66
C TYR A 12 3.93 8.67 -8.06
N VAL A 13 5.07 8.83 -7.39
CA VAL A 13 5.58 10.12 -6.92
C VAL A 13 7.01 10.28 -7.43
N ASN A 14 7.25 11.30 -8.25
CA ASN A 14 8.56 11.55 -8.89
C ASN A 14 9.14 10.31 -9.60
N GLY A 15 8.31 9.54 -10.30
CA GLY A 15 8.73 8.33 -11.02
C GLY A 15 8.97 7.08 -10.15
N ILE A 16 8.76 7.17 -8.82
CA ILE A 16 8.83 6.02 -7.91
C ILE A 16 7.41 5.54 -7.62
N GLU A 17 7.15 4.24 -7.77
CA GLU A 17 5.87 3.64 -7.41
C GLU A 17 5.65 3.77 -5.89
N MET A 18 4.57 4.43 -5.50
CA MET A 18 4.20 4.52 -4.10
C MET A 18 3.36 3.32 -3.64
N GLY A 19 2.60 2.75 -4.57
CA GLY A 19 1.76 1.58 -4.36
C GLY A 19 0.74 1.45 -5.49
N HIS A 20 -0.09 0.42 -5.42
CA HIS A 20 -1.16 0.16 -6.37
C HIS A 20 -2.36 -0.51 -5.72
N ILE A 21 -3.50 -0.46 -6.40
CA ILE A 21 -4.74 -1.10 -5.96
C ILE A 21 -5.17 -2.10 -7.03
N HIS A 22 -5.55 -3.30 -6.61
CA HIS A 22 -6.20 -4.32 -7.46
C HIS A 22 -7.72 -4.17 -7.32
N GLY A 23 -8.35 -3.47 -8.29
CA GLY A 23 -9.78 -3.17 -8.25
C GLY A 23 -10.17 -2.39 -6.98
N ASP A 24 -11.19 -2.89 -6.27
CA ASP A 24 -11.66 -2.33 -5.00
C ASP A 24 -11.30 -3.23 -3.80
N GLU A 25 -10.39 -4.20 -3.98
CA GLU A 25 -10.21 -5.30 -3.02
C GLU A 25 -8.91 -5.21 -2.22
N ILE A 26 -7.80 -4.84 -2.85
CA ILE A 26 -6.47 -4.92 -2.21
C ILE A 26 -5.63 -3.72 -2.60
N ALA A 27 -5.04 -3.06 -1.61
CA ALA A 27 -4.02 -2.04 -1.78
C ALA A 27 -2.63 -2.57 -1.39
N ASP A 28 -1.68 -2.51 -2.32
CA ASP A 28 -0.28 -2.90 -2.11
C ASP A 28 0.61 -1.64 -2.06
N LEU A 29 1.46 -1.55 -1.03
CA LEU A 29 2.35 -0.40 -0.84
C LEU A 29 3.80 -0.82 -0.62
N GLN A 30 4.72 -0.12 -1.28
CA GLN A 30 6.16 -0.35 -1.11
C GLN A 30 6.73 0.51 0.03
N LEU A 31 6.74 -0.03 1.24
CA LEU A 31 7.28 0.66 2.41
C LEU A 31 8.69 0.17 2.76
N PRO A 32 9.57 1.03 3.30
CA PRO A 32 10.83 0.57 3.88
C PRO A 32 10.62 -0.44 5.00
N ALA A 33 11.44 -1.49 5.00
CA ALA A 33 11.28 -2.70 5.80
C ALA A 33 10.99 -2.46 7.29
N LYS A 34 11.61 -1.47 7.92
CA LYS A 34 11.36 -1.13 9.34
C LYS A 34 9.92 -0.65 9.57
N ILE A 35 9.36 0.13 8.65
CA ILE A 35 7.97 0.61 8.73
C ILE A 35 7.01 -0.53 8.41
N SER A 36 7.29 -1.32 7.37
CA SER A 36 6.50 -2.50 7.00
C SER A 36 6.35 -3.47 8.18
N LYS A 37 7.47 -3.86 8.80
CA LYS A 37 7.48 -4.76 9.97
C LYS A 37 6.66 -4.21 11.13
N ARG A 38 6.76 -2.91 11.42
CA ARG A 38 5.98 -2.27 12.48
C ARG A 38 4.48 -2.32 12.18
N LEU A 39 4.06 -1.92 10.98
CA LEU A 39 2.64 -1.90 10.62
C LEU A 39 2.04 -3.31 10.60
N VAL A 40 2.81 -4.31 10.17
CA VAL A 40 2.41 -5.73 10.27
C VAL A 40 2.26 -6.15 11.73
N SER A 41 3.21 -5.82 12.61
CA SER A 41 3.11 -6.16 14.04
C SER A 41 1.95 -5.45 14.76
N GLU A 42 1.55 -4.28 14.26
CA GLU A 42 0.38 -3.53 14.76
C GLU A 42 -0.95 -4.04 14.18
N GLY A 43 -0.92 -5.04 13.29
CA GLY A 43 -2.12 -5.57 12.63
C GLY A 43 -2.77 -4.61 11.62
N LYS A 44 -2.08 -3.54 11.21
CA LYS A 44 -2.62 -2.52 10.29
C LYS A 44 -2.55 -2.93 8.83
N VAL A 45 -1.59 -3.80 8.49
CA VAL A 45 -1.36 -4.32 7.13
C VAL A 45 -0.90 -5.77 7.22
N LEU A 46 -1.00 -6.48 6.11
CA LEU A 46 -0.50 -7.83 5.93
C LEU A 46 0.84 -7.83 5.18
N PRO A 47 1.72 -8.82 5.39
CA PRO A 47 2.80 -9.08 4.45
C PRO A 47 2.25 -9.28 3.04
N HIS A 48 2.92 -8.76 2.02
CA HIS A 48 2.47 -8.93 0.64
C HIS A 48 2.42 -10.41 0.27
N HIS A 49 1.29 -10.87 -0.30
CA HIS A 49 1.02 -12.29 -0.52
C HIS A 49 2.05 -12.99 -1.43
N VAL A 50 2.45 -12.32 -2.52
CA VAL A 50 3.45 -12.86 -3.48
C VAL A 50 4.90 -12.70 -3.01
N ILE A 51 5.27 -11.56 -2.43
CA ILE A 51 6.64 -11.23 -2.01
C ILE A 51 6.74 -10.86 -0.52
N PRO A 52 6.45 -11.81 0.39
CA PRO A 52 6.26 -11.52 1.83
C PRO A 52 7.53 -11.11 2.58
N LYS A 53 8.72 -11.42 2.04
CA LYS A 53 10.02 -11.05 2.62
C LYS A 53 10.59 -9.76 2.00
N SER A 54 9.72 -8.83 1.62
CA SER A 54 10.10 -7.56 1.00
C SER A 54 9.64 -6.35 1.84
N GLY A 55 9.81 -5.15 1.29
CA GLY A 55 9.20 -3.94 1.85
C GLY A 55 7.70 -3.81 1.55
N TRP A 56 7.17 -4.64 0.65
CA TRP A 56 5.78 -4.59 0.24
C TRP A 56 4.84 -5.13 1.31
N VAL A 57 3.74 -4.43 1.50
CA VAL A 57 2.63 -4.79 2.39
C VAL A 57 1.32 -4.63 1.66
N SER A 58 0.32 -5.40 2.09
CA SER A 58 -1.03 -5.37 1.54
C SER A 58 -2.04 -4.91 2.60
N HIS A 59 -3.07 -4.20 2.19
CA HIS A 59 -4.26 -3.94 3.00
C HIS A 59 -5.48 -4.37 2.19
N GLU A 60 -6.30 -5.24 2.78
CA GLU A 60 -7.56 -5.68 2.16
C GLU A 60 -8.64 -4.63 2.43
N ILE A 61 -9.42 -4.30 1.40
CA ILE A 61 -10.53 -3.37 1.45
C ILE A 61 -11.81 -4.21 1.50
N LYS A 62 -12.37 -4.37 2.69
CA LYS A 62 -13.55 -5.22 2.94
C LYS A 62 -14.80 -4.43 3.27
N LYS A 63 -14.62 -3.20 3.76
CA LYS A 63 -15.70 -2.30 4.17
C LYS A 63 -15.33 -0.83 3.91
N PRO A 64 -16.31 0.08 3.86
CA PRO A 64 -16.05 1.49 3.54
C PRO A 64 -15.02 2.17 4.45
N GLU A 65 -14.90 1.76 5.71
CA GLU A 65 -13.94 2.33 6.65
C GLU A 65 -12.47 2.03 6.27
N ASP A 66 -12.24 0.94 5.54
CA ASP A 66 -10.90 0.52 5.11
C ASP A 66 -10.34 1.48 4.05
N VAL A 67 -11.21 2.15 3.28
CA VAL A 67 -10.81 3.19 2.31
C VAL A 67 -10.01 4.29 3.00
N LYS A 68 -10.43 4.71 4.20
CA LYS A 68 -9.69 5.71 4.97
C LYS A 68 -8.30 5.18 5.36
N VAL A 69 -8.20 3.91 5.74
CA VAL A 69 -6.91 3.29 6.10
C VAL A 69 -5.97 3.26 4.88
N VAL A 70 -6.49 2.90 3.70
CA VAL A 70 -5.72 2.92 2.45
C VAL A 70 -5.24 4.33 2.11
N ILE A 71 -6.11 5.34 2.22
CA ILE A 71 -5.72 6.75 2.02
C ILE A 71 -4.62 7.16 2.99
N ASP A 72 -4.74 6.82 4.28
CA ASP A 72 -3.73 7.15 5.29
C ASP A 72 -2.37 6.47 4.99
N LEU A 73 -2.39 5.22 4.49
CA LEU A 73 -1.19 4.48 4.07
C LEU A 73 -0.52 5.13 2.85
N PHE A 74 -1.29 5.48 1.82
CA PHE A 74 -0.78 6.18 0.64
C PHE A 74 -0.26 7.57 1.00
N TYR A 75 -0.94 8.30 1.89
CA TYR A 75 -0.48 9.59 2.38
C TYR A 75 0.85 9.46 3.14
N LEU A 76 0.99 8.47 4.02
CA LEU A 76 2.26 8.18 4.69
C LEU A 76 3.38 7.95 3.68
N GLN A 77 3.15 7.13 2.65
CA GLN A 77 4.16 6.85 1.64
C GLN A 77 4.49 8.08 0.79
N HIS A 78 3.48 8.82 0.36
CA HIS A 78 3.64 10.08 -0.37
C HIS A 78 4.53 11.05 0.40
N GLN A 79 4.24 11.29 1.69
CA GLN A 79 5.02 12.17 2.56
C GLN A 79 6.50 11.75 2.66
N ARG A 80 6.79 10.45 2.60
CA ARG A 80 8.17 9.95 2.60
C ARG A 80 8.87 10.20 1.28
N LEU A 81 8.19 9.93 0.16
CA LEU A 81 8.77 10.07 -1.17
C LEU A 81 9.03 11.55 -1.52
N ILE A 82 8.17 12.48 -1.10
CA ILE A 82 8.42 13.92 -1.29
C ILE A 82 9.58 14.42 -0.41
N LYS A 83 9.71 13.93 0.83
CA LYS A 83 10.83 14.33 1.71
C LYS A 83 12.18 13.81 1.21
N LYS A 84 12.21 12.63 0.58
CA LYS A 84 13.43 12.06 0.00
C LYS A 84 14.02 12.94 -1.12
N LYS A 85 13.18 13.71 -1.84
CA LYS A 85 13.62 14.64 -2.89
C LYS A 85 14.29 15.90 -2.33
N ASN A 86 13.95 16.30 -1.11
CA ASN A 86 14.45 17.54 -0.50
C ASN A 86 15.76 17.33 0.28
N LYS A 87 16.44 16.21 0.04
CA LYS A 87 17.74 15.86 0.64
C LYS A 87 18.74 15.59 -0.48
#